data_AF-A0A0F9H148-F1
#
_entry.id   AF-A0A0F9H148-F1
#
_cell.length_a   1.000
_cell.length_b   1.000
_cell.length_c   1.000
_cell.angle_alpha   90.00
_cell.angle_beta   90.00
_cell.angle_gamma   90.00
#
_symmetry.space_group_name_H-M   'P 1'
#
loop_
_entity.id
_entity.type
_entity.pdbx_description
1 polymer ?
#
loop_
_entity_poly.entity_id
_entity_poly.type
_entity_poly.pdbx_seq_one_letter_code
_entity_poly.pdbx_strand_id
1 'polypeptide(L)'
;MAQVQQAISPPLRLGFLETLRKDRWWVEPVLVFLGLTVFFGWLTISAFLDKWEFEIGPYLSPVYEPKLHGAFDAFWFSPALLILWVPAGFRMTCYYYRRAYYRSYFLSPP
;
A
#
# COMPACT_ATOMS: atom_id res chain seq x y z
N MET A 1 -32.63 28.41 -33.50
CA MET A 1 -32.82 27.61 -32.27
C MET A 1 -32.05 26.32 -32.46
N ALA A 2 -30.84 26.23 -31.88
CA ALA A 2 -30.01 25.04 -31.98
C ALA A 2 -30.58 23.97 -31.05
N GLN A 3 -30.94 22.82 -31.61
CA GLN A 3 -31.35 21.64 -30.84
C GLN A 3 -30.20 21.21 -29.94
N VAL A 4 -30.40 21.35 -28.62
CA VAL A 4 -29.59 20.68 -27.61
C VAL A 4 -29.87 19.19 -27.77
N GLN A 5 -28.95 18.46 -28.38
CA GLN A 5 -28.96 17.00 -28.43
C GLN A 5 -28.84 16.50 -26.98
N GLN A 6 -29.96 16.34 -26.30
CA GLN A 6 -30.00 15.66 -25.02
C GLN A 6 -29.54 14.23 -25.26
N ALA A 7 -28.36 13.88 -24.76
CA ALA A 7 -27.91 12.51 -24.68
C ALA A 7 -28.79 11.79 -23.64
N ILE A 8 -30.00 11.42 -24.05
CA ILE A 8 -30.85 10.48 -23.33
C ILE A 8 -30.15 9.12 -23.51
N SER A 9 -29.27 8.77 -22.57
CA SER A 9 -28.74 7.42 -22.50
C SER A 9 -29.90 6.47 -22.14
N PRO A 10 -30.17 5.42 -22.92
CA PRO A 10 -31.22 4.43 -22.62
C PRO A 10 -30.96 3.78 -21.25
N PRO A 11 -31.96 3.14 -20.61
CA PRO A 11 -31.73 2.42 -19.37
C PRO A 11 -30.78 1.26 -19.64
N LEU A 12 -29.47 1.47 -19.40
CA LEU A 12 -28.49 0.42 -19.58
C LEU A 12 -28.67 -0.57 -18.44
N ARG A 13 -29.23 -1.75 -18.74
CA ARG A 13 -29.12 -2.91 -17.87
C ARG A 13 -27.66 -3.37 -17.90
N LEU A 14 -26.84 -2.74 -17.08
CA LEU A 14 -25.50 -3.21 -16.77
C LEU A 14 -25.61 -4.45 -15.89
N GLY A 15 -24.85 -5.49 -16.22
CA GLY A 15 -24.66 -6.65 -15.35
C GLY A 15 -23.90 -6.29 -14.06
N PHE A 16 -23.78 -7.26 -13.15
CA PHE A 16 -22.92 -7.10 -11.97
C PHE A 16 -21.47 -6.87 -12.42
N LEU A 17 -20.84 -5.78 -11.94
CA LEU A 17 -19.50 -5.31 -12.33
C LEU A 17 -19.34 -4.78 -13.77
N GLU A 18 -20.42 -4.60 -14.54
CA GLU A 18 -20.30 -3.88 -15.81
C GLU A 18 -20.23 -2.37 -15.57
N THR A 19 -19.34 -1.71 -16.31
CA THR A 19 -19.18 -0.26 -16.27
C THR A 19 -19.27 0.30 -17.68
N LEU A 20 -19.84 1.51 -17.82
CA LEU A 20 -19.86 2.25 -19.10
C LEU A 20 -18.48 2.80 -19.50
N ARG A 21 -17.47 2.61 -18.64
CA ARG A 21 -16.14 3.20 -18.80
C ARG A 21 -15.32 2.38 -19.79
N LYS A 22 -14.82 3.03 -20.85
CA LYS A 22 -14.03 2.39 -21.94
C LYS A 22 -12.52 2.51 -21.76
N ASP A 23 -12.06 3.41 -20.90
CA ASP A 23 -10.65 3.63 -20.60
C ASP A 23 -10.09 2.58 -19.63
N ARG A 24 -8.77 2.39 -19.63
CA ARG A 24 -8.04 1.45 -18.76
C ARG A 24 -7.80 2.02 -17.36
N TRP A 25 -8.84 2.59 -16.76
CA TRP A 25 -8.77 3.24 -15.44
C TRP A 25 -8.25 2.35 -14.30
N TRP A 26 -8.38 1.03 -14.45
CA TRP A 26 -7.96 0.05 -13.46
C TRP A 26 -6.43 -0.13 -13.39
N VAL A 27 -5.68 0.31 -14.41
CA VAL A 27 -4.24 0.07 -14.47
C VAL A 27 -3.50 0.79 -13.34
N GLU A 28 -3.79 2.07 -13.13
CA GLU A 28 -3.20 2.86 -12.04
C GLU A 28 -3.44 2.24 -10.66
N PRO A 29 -4.69 1.95 -10.23
CA PRO A 29 -4.93 1.36 -8.91
C PRO A 29 -4.33 -0.04 -8.76
N VAL A 30 -4.26 -0.85 -9.82
CA VAL A 30 -3.60 -2.16 -9.77
C VAL A 30 -2.10 -2.04 -9.58
N LEU A 31 -1.43 -1.12 -10.29
CA LEU A 31 0.01 -0.88 -10.09
C LEU A 31 0.31 -0.43 -8.66
N VAL A 32 -0.52 0.46 -8.11
CA VAL A 32 -0.39 0.91 -6.72
C VAL A 32 -0.66 -0.24 -5.75
N PHE A 33 -1.69 -1.05 -5.98
CA PHE A 33 -1.99 -2.23 -5.16
C PHE A 33 -0.79 -3.19 -5.11
N LEU A 34 -0.18 -3.49 -6.26
CA LEU A 34 0.98 -4.37 -6.35
C LEU A 34 2.18 -3.76 -5.62
N GLY A 35 2.48 -2.48 -5.86
CA GLY A 35 3.59 -1.78 -5.22
C GLY A 35 3.45 -1.73 -3.69
N LEU A 36 2.26 -1.38 -3.19
CA LEU A 36 1.98 -1.35 -1.74
C LEU A 36 2.04 -2.75 -1.14
N THR A 37 1.45 -3.74 -1.80
CA THR A 37 1.45 -5.14 -1.33
C THR A 37 2.87 -5.70 -1.25
N VAL A 38 3.70 -5.49 -2.27
CA VAL A 38 5.10 -5.92 -2.26
C VAL A 38 5.89 -5.20 -1.18
N PHE A 39 5.73 -3.88 -1.06
CA PHE A 39 6.44 -3.09 -0.07
C PHE A 39 6.09 -3.50 1.37
N PHE A 40 4.80 -3.54 1.72
CA PHE A 40 4.39 -3.92 3.06
C PHE A 40 4.60 -5.40 3.35
N GLY A 41 4.41 -6.28 2.36
CA GLY A 41 4.73 -7.71 2.50
C GLY A 41 6.21 -7.92 2.79
N TRP A 42 7.10 -7.21 2.10
CA TRP A 42 8.53 -7.24 2.36
C TRP A 42 8.89 -6.71 3.76
N LEU A 43 8.27 -5.61 4.19
CA LEU A 43 8.47 -5.09 5.55
C LEU A 43 8.00 -6.07 6.62
N THR A 44 6.87 -6.76 6.40
CA THR A 44 6.37 -7.79 7.32
C THR A 44 7.34 -8.96 7.39
N ILE A 45 7.79 -9.51 6.25
CA ILE A 45 8.78 -10.59 6.23
C ILE A 45 10.05 -10.15 6.96
N SER A 46 10.59 -8.97 6.60
CA SER A 46 11.78 -8.42 7.24
C SER A 46 11.59 -8.36 8.76
N ALA A 47 10.51 -7.74 9.24
CA ALA A 47 10.21 -7.62 10.66
C ALA A 47 10.14 -8.95 11.45
N PHE A 48 9.89 -10.10 10.81
CA PHE A 48 9.86 -11.40 11.47
C PHE A 48 11.16 -12.22 11.30
N LEU A 49 12.05 -11.82 10.39
CA LEU A 49 13.29 -12.54 10.09
C LEU A 49 14.47 -12.12 10.96
N ASP A 50 14.23 -11.62 12.19
CA ASP A 50 15.22 -11.03 13.13
C ASP A 50 16.56 -11.79 13.29
N LYS A 51 16.58 -13.11 13.05
CA LYS A 51 17.77 -13.98 13.15
C LYS A 51 18.59 -14.11 11.87
N TRP A 52 18.20 -13.46 10.78
CA TRP A 52 19.00 -13.42 9.56
C TRP A 52 20.14 -12.40 9.72
N GLU A 53 21.29 -12.64 9.09
CA GLU A 53 22.40 -11.67 9.10
C GLU A 53 22.02 -10.43 8.26
N PHE A 54 21.44 -9.41 8.89
CA PHE A 54 21.17 -8.09 8.29
C PHE A 54 22.38 -7.16 8.31
N GLU A 55 23.53 -7.70 8.69
CA GLU A 55 24.80 -7.01 8.84
C GLU A 55 25.79 -7.55 7.81
N ILE A 56 26.31 -6.65 6.97
CA ILE A 56 27.41 -6.96 6.07
C ILE A 56 28.55 -6.02 6.47
N GLY A 57 29.42 -6.49 7.35
CA GLY A 57 30.49 -5.67 7.92
C GLY A 57 29.93 -4.46 8.69
N PRO A 58 30.29 -3.21 8.33
CA PRO A 58 29.75 -2.01 8.98
C PRO A 58 28.35 -1.61 8.48
N TYR A 59 27.79 -2.30 7.49
CA TYR A 59 26.49 -1.96 6.91
C TYR A 59 25.38 -2.75 7.58
N LEU A 60 24.38 -2.04 8.08
CA LEU A 60 23.14 -2.60 8.61
C LEU A 60 22.00 -2.24 7.65
N SER A 61 21.00 -3.13 7.49
CA SER A 61 19.85 -2.75 6.67
C SER A 61 19.04 -1.63 7.36
N PRO A 62 18.50 -0.64 6.62
CA PRO A 62 17.82 0.52 7.20
C PRO A 62 16.61 0.20 8.09
N VAL A 63 16.04 -1.01 7.94
CA VAL A 63 14.90 -1.48 8.73
C VAL A 63 15.29 -1.81 10.19
N TYR A 64 16.58 -2.09 10.41
CA TYR A 64 17.14 -2.50 11.71
C TYR A 64 17.96 -1.40 12.37
N GLU A 65 17.97 -0.20 11.81
CA GLU A 65 18.63 0.97 12.39
C GLU A 65 17.69 1.68 13.38
N PRO A 66 18.14 2.06 14.59
CA PRO A 66 19.45 1.78 15.21
C PRO A 66 19.57 0.36 15.78
N LYS A 67 20.81 -0.12 15.93
CA LYS A 67 21.17 -1.45 16.44
C LYS A 67 20.81 -1.60 17.93
N LEU A 68 19.63 -2.15 18.22
CA LEU A 68 19.04 -2.27 19.57
C LEU A 68 19.41 -3.59 20.30
N HIS A 69 20.66 -4.05 20.22
CA HIS A 69 21.09 -5.28 20.90
C HIS A 69 21.20 -5.10 22.43
N GLY A 70 20.93 -6.17 23.17
CA GLY A 70 21.07 -6.26 24.63
C GLY A 70 19.80 -5.92 25.40
N ALA A 71 19.38 -4.65 25.43
CA ALA A 71 18.23 -4.21 26.24
C ALA A 71 16.88 -4.77 25.74
N PHE A 72 16.80 -5.12 24.46
CA PHE A 72 15.59 -5.64 23.81
C PHE A 72 15.74 -7.08 23.32
N ASP A 73 16.85 -7.77 23.63
CA ASP A 73 17.05 -9.19 23.25
C ASP A 73 16.06 -10.13 23.94
N ALA A 74 15.49 -9.70 25.08
CA ALA A 74 14.44 -10.42 25.81
C ALA A 74 13.03 -10.14 25.26
N PHE A 75 12.89 -9.23 24.29
CA PHE A 75 11.61 -8.87 23.72
C PHE A 75 11.15 -9.93 22.72
N TRP A 76 9.86 -10.26 22.73
CA TRP A 76 9.31 -11.34 21.89
C TRP A 76 9.18 -10.93 20.41
N PHE A 77 9.38 -9.65 20.11
CA PHE A 77 9.24 -9.07 18.78
C PHE A 77 10.58 -8.48 18.33
N SER A 78 10.87 -8.57 17.03
CA SER A 78 12.06 -7.93 16.45
C SER A 78 12.07 -6.43 16.79
N PRO A 79 13.24 -5.85 17.13
CA PRO A 79 13.39 -4.41 17.30
C PRO A 79 12.92 -3.61 16.06
N ALA A 80 12.96 -4.21 14.86
CA ALA A 80 12.46 -3.62 13.63
C ALA A 80 10.96 -3.24 13.72
N LEU A 81 10.13 -4.01 14.44
CA LEU A 81 8.70 -3.69 14.60
C LEU A 81 8.48 -2.40 15.41
N LEU A 82 9.30 -2.18 16.43
CA LEU A 82 9.24 -1.00 17.29
C LEU A 82 9.59 0.29 16.54
N ILE A 83 10.46 0.20 15.54
CA ILE A 83 10.85 1.33 14.72
C ILE A 83 9.91 1.51 13.53
N LEU A 84 9.49 0.42 12.88
CA LEU A 84 8.66 0.48 11.68
C LEU A 84 7.23 0.94 11.95
N TRP A 85 6.63 0.65 13.11
CA TRP A 85 5.19 0.93 13.31
C TRP A 85 4.86 2.43 13.21
N VAL A 86 5.73 3.33 13.65
CA VAL A 86 5.52 4.79 13.57
C VAL A 86 5.55 5.29 12.12
N PRO A 87 6.65 5.16 11.35
CA PRO A 87 6.71 5.64 9.98
C PRO A 87 5.75 4.88 9.06
N ALA A 88 5.58 3.57 9.25
CA ALA A 88 4.59 2.81 8.49
C ALA A 88 3.17 3.25 8.83
N GLY A 89 2.84 3.42 10.11
CA GLY A 89 1.53 3.90 10.56
C GLY A 89 1.22 5.33 10.09
N PHE A 90 2.20 6.24 10.17
CA PHE A 90 2.07 7.59 9.63
C PHE A 90 1.85 7.57 8.13
N ARG A 91 2.63 6.79 7.38
CA ARG A 91 2.41 6.65 5.93
C ARG A 91 1.04 6.07 5.64
N MET A 92 0.55 5.08 6.39
CA MET A 92 -0.77 4.50 6.15
C MET A 92 -1.93 5.45 6.47
N THR A 93 -1.74 6.39 7.40
CA THR A 93 -2.78 7.34 7.83
C THR A 93 -2.75 8.68 7.10
N CYS A 94 -1.64 9.04 6.45
CA CYS A 94 -1.52 10.34 5.81
C CYS A 94 -2.51 10.50 4.64
N TYR A 95 -2.99 11.73 4.44
CA TYR A 95 -4.03 12.07 3.45
C TYR A 95 -3.73 11.52 2.05
N TYR A 96 -2.47 11.60 1.61
CA TYR A 96 -2.05 11.13 0.30
C TYR A 96 -2.12 9.60 0.15
N TYR A 97 -1.65 8.85 1.14
CA TYR A 97 -1.71 7.38 1.12
C TYR A 97 -3.11 6.86 1.35
N ARG A 98 -3.91 7.52 2.19
CA ARG A 98 -5.31 7.17 2.39
C ARG A 98 -6.07 7.20 1.07
N ARG A 99 -5.87 8.23 0.23
CA ARG A 99 -6.44 8.30 -1.12
C ARG A 99 -5.97 7.14 -2.01
N ALA A 100 -4.68 6.82 -1.98
CA ALA A 100 -4.13 5.70 -2.73
C ALA A 100 -4.74 4.36 -2.29
N TYR A 101 -4.96 4.18 -0.99
CA TYR A 101 -5.54 2.96 -0.39
C TYR A 101 -6.99 2.75 -0.83
N TYR A 102 -7.82 3.81 -0.80
CA TYR A 102 -9.20 3.74 -1.26
C TYR A 102 -9.31 3.37 -2.75
N ARG A 103 -8.42 3.92 -3.59
CA ARG A 103 -8.41 3.63 -5.02
C ARG A 103 -7.92 2.22 -5.34
N SER A 104 -6.86 1.77 -4.67
CA SER A 104 -6.21 0.48 -4.96
C SER A 104 -6.92 -0.71 -4.35
N TYR A 105 -7.32 -0.64 -3.07
CA TYR A 105 -7.94 -1.77 -2.36
C TYR A 105 -9.46 -1.80 -2.47
N PHE A 106 -10.12 -0.64 -2.56
CA PHE A 106 -11.58 -0.54 -2.64
C PHE A 106 -12.10 -0.15 -4.03
N LEU A 107 -11.21 -0.06 -5.03
CA LEU A 107 -11.55 0.29 -6.42
C LEU A 107 -12.40 1.56 -6.54
N SER A 108 -12.25 2.51 -5.59
CA SER A 108 -12.97 3.77 -5.65
C SER A 108 -12.57 4.49 -6.95
N PRO A 109 -13.54 4.92 -7.79
CA PRO A 109 -13.20 5.52 -9.07
C PRO A 109 -12.36 6.79 -8.89
N PRO A 110 -11.36 7.02 -9.77
CA PRO A 110 -10.55 8.23 -9.75
C PRO A 110 -11.35 9.50 -10.09
#